data_AF-A0A258QI98-F1
#
_entry.id   AF-A0A258QI98-F1
#
_cell.length_a   1.000
_cell.length_b   1.000
_cell.length_c   1.000
_cell.angle_alpha   90.00
_cell.angle_beta   90.00
_cell.angle_gamma   90.00
#
_symmetry.space_group_name_H-M   'P 1'
#
loop_
_entity.id
_entity.type
_entity.pdbx_description
1 polymer ?
#
loop_
_entity_poly.entity_id
_entity_poly.type
_entity_poly.pdbx_seq_one_letter_code
_entity_poly.pdbx_strand_id
1 'polypeptide(L)'
;FCGLKDKQAVTTQWFSLPLPPKHPPHTDPDWFAALPNGVRVVRWAPHRKKIRRGIHQGNRFTLVIHGVTGEDAGFDHRLATLNQHGFPNYFAEQRFGHQGGNYNLLHKIAAIPAEQSASISRADRNWGLSTLRAELFNHCLSQRLAQRSDVLAQVGDLAQLAGSHSRFLVTVEELARTQTRLGEGDVALTGPLWGEGASPAGGDIGLNEAVIAHQIMAQLGRENTPTYWPQHLAAWRVEHDRRLLRAPLSDLQSTWLDVADGRQLQLSFTLDAGAYATALLRELIDLSPDSGKA
;
A
#
# COMPACT_ATOMS: atom_id res chain seq x y z
N PHE A 1 14.77 6.36 11.57
CA PHE A 1 14.62 5.76 10.23
C PHE A 1 13.19 5.95 9.74
N CYS A 2 12.97 5.96 8.43
CA CYS A 2 11.65 6.24 7.83
C CYS A 2 10.72 5.01 7.75
N GLY A 3 11.27 3.80 7.69
CA GLY A 3 10.50 2.58 7.61
C GLY A 3 11.41 1.37 7.76
N LEU A 4 10.83 0.18 7.87
CA LEU A 4 11.59 -1.06 7.75
C LEU A 4 11.94 -1.30 6.27
N LYS A 5 12.97 -2.11 6.05
CA LYS A 5 13.45 -2.53 4.74
C LYS A 5 13.59 -4.05 4.75
N ASP A 6 13.54 -4.65 3.58
CA ASP A 6 13.59 -6.11 3.45
C ASP A 6 14.90 -6.66 3.99
N LYS A 7 14.80 -7.74 4.77
CA LYS A 7 15.96 -8.40 5.39
C LYS A 7 16.83 -9.10 4.34
N GLN A 8 16.21 -9.68 3.32
CA GLN A 8 16.86 -10.43 2.25
C GLN A 8 17.00 -9.56 1.00
N ALA A 9 17.65 -8.41 1.15
CA ALA A 9 17.91 -7.48 0.05
C ALA A 9 19.13 -6.59 0.37
N VAL A 10 19.74 -6.02 -0.66
CA VAL A 10 20.69 -4.92 -0.49
C VAL A 10 19.90 -3.62 -0.42
N THR A 11 19.90 -2.97 0.75
CA THR A 11 19.07 -1.80 0.99
C THR A 11 19.89 -0.60 1.44
N THR A 12 19.52 0.58 0.95
CA THR A 12 20.09 1.85 1.40
C THR A 12 18.98 2.68 2.06
N GLN A 13 19.22 3.15 3.28
CA GLN A 13 18.24 3.97 3.99
C GLN A 13 18.89 4.96 4.96
N TRP A 14 18.14 6.01 5.28
CA TRP A 14 18.57 7.01 6.24
C TRP A 14 18.22 6.64 7.68
N PHE A 15 19.21 6.81 8.56
CA PHE A 15 19.05 6.80 10.00
C PHE A 15 19.33 8.20 10.57
N SER A 16 18.69 8.53 11.68
CA SER A 16 19.03 9.70 12.48
C SER A 16 19.39 9.21 13.87
N LEU A 17 20.64 9.43 14.25
CA LEU A 17 21.19 9.04 15.56
C LEU A 17 21.60 10.32 16.31
N PRO A 18 21.47 10.34 17.64
CA PRO A 18 21.94 11.47 18.42
C PRO A 18 23.47 11.58 18.32
N LEU A 19 23.97 12.80 18.17
CA LEU A 19 25.38 13.12 18.27
C LEU A 19 25.64 13.90 19.58
N PRO A 20 26.82 13.74 20.20
CA PRO A 20 27.21 14.56 21.34
C PRO A 20 27.14 16.07 21.00
N PRO A 21 26.74 16.94 21.95
CA PRO A 21 26.57 18.38 21.67
C PRO A 21 27.81 19.10 21.12
N LYS A 22 29.01 18.58 21.42
CA LYS A 22 30.30 19.15 20.99
C LYS A 22 30.96 18.38 19.83
N HIS A 23 30.24 17.44 19.22
CA HIS A 23 30.80 16.67 18.12
C HIS A 23 31.10 17.58 16.93
N PRO A 24 32.34 17.59 16.39
CA PRO A 24 32.68 18.45 15.29
C PRO A 24 31.83 18.15 14.06
N PRO A 25 31.37 19.17 13.31
CA PRO A 25 30.76 18.94 12.02
C PRO A 25 31.81 18.34 11.07
N HIS A 26 31.43 17.33 10.29
CA HIS A 26 32.27 16.66 9.28
C HIS A 26 33.41 15.77 9.79
N THR A 27 33.46 15.44 11.08
CA THR A 27 34.33 14.36 11.59
C THR A 27 33.52 13.07 11.71
N ASP A 28 33.99 11.96 11.16
CA ASP A 28 33.25 10.70 11.26
C ASP A 28 33.13 10.26 12.73
N PRO A 29 31.94 9.85 13.20
CA PRO A 29 31.77 9.29 14.53
C PRO A 29 32.57 8.01 14.73
N ASP A 30 33.20 7.85 15.89
CA ASP A 30 34.08 6.70 16.22
C ASP A 30 33.41 5.33 16.03
N TRP A 31 32.09 5.25 16.20
CA TRP A 31 31.32 4.01 16.04
C TRP A 31 31.19 3.55 14.59
N PHE A 32 31.57 4.36 13.59
CA PHE A 32 31.58 3.94 12.19
C PHE A 32 32.45 2.70 11.99
N ALA A 33 33.60 2.64 12.67
CA ALA A 33 34.51 1.50 12.61
C ALA A 33 33.97 0.23 13.30
N ALA A 34 32.94 0.37 14.14
CA ALA A 34 32.32 -0.73 14.89
C ALA A 34 31.06 -1.30 14.19
N LEU A 35 30.77 -0.90 12.96
CA LEU A 35 29.62 -1.41 12.22
C LEU A 35 29.78 -2.89 11.89
N PRO A 36 28.69 -3.68 11.97
CA PRO A 36 28.75 -5.11 11.67
C PRO A 36 28.99 -5.37 10.18
N ASN A 37 29.50 -6.55 9.87
CA ASN A 37 29.67 -7.02 8.49
C ASN A 37 28.35 -6.91 7.70
N GLY A 38 28.46 -6.43 6.45
CA GLY A 38 27.30 -6.20 5.58
C GLY A 38 26.61 -4.85 5.76
N VAL A 39 27.03 -4.04 6.74
CA VAL A 39 26.56 -2.66 6.92
C VAL A 39 27.69 -1.68 6.61
N ARG A 40 27.40 -0.68 5.79
CA ARG A 40 28.35 0.41 5.49
C ARG A 40 27.66 1.76 5.50
N VAL A 41 28.37 2.80 5.95
CA VAL A 41 27.92 4.18 5.77
C VAL A 41 28.24 4.63 4.36
N VAL A 42 27.21 4.96 3.59
CA VAL A 42 27.37 5.53 2.24
C VAL A 42 27.47 7.05 2.28
N ARG A 43 26.71 7.69 3.18
CA ARG A 43 26.68 9.14 3.40
C ARG A 43 26.16 9.43 4.79
N TRP A 44 26.67 10.49 5.41
CA TRP A 44 26.08 11.07 6.62
C TRP A 44 26.25 12.59 6.62
N ALA A 45 25.44 13.27 7.43
CA ALA A 45 25.54 14.70 7.70
C ALA A 45 24.82 15.03 9.02
N PRO A 46 25.25 16.06 9.76
CA PRO A 46 24.49 16.56 10.91
C PRO A 46 23.14 17.12 10.46
N HIS A 47 22.09 16.87 11.23
CA HIS A 47 20.75 17.37 10.94
C HIS A 47 19.98 17.68 12.22
N ARG A 48 19.23 18.79 12.23
CA ARG A 48 18.49 19.25 13.42
C ARG A 48 17.21 18.48 13.71
N LYS A 49 16.58 17.89 12.68
CA LYS A 49 15.33 17.14 12.85
C LYS A 49 15.58 15.63 12.83
N LYS A 50 14.97 14.95 13.79
CA LYS A 50 14.90 13.49 13.84
C LYS A 50 14.09 12.95 12.66
N ILE A 51 14.58 11.88 12.05
CA ILE A 51 13.83 11.11 11.05
C ILE A 51 12.79 10.25 11.75
N ARG A 52 11.52 10.46 11.40
CA ARG A 52 10.36 9.72 11.92
C ARG A 52 9.88 8.69 10.91
N ARG A 53 9.13 7.70 11.37
CA ARG A 53 8.51 6.71 10.48
C ARG A 53 7.49 7.39 9.55
N GLY A 54 7.39 6.91 8.32
CA GLY A 54 6.41 7.38 7.33
C GLY A 54 6.79 8.65 6.56
N ILE A 55 7.91 9.32 6.88
CA ILE A 55 8.23 10.64 6.26
C ILE A 55 8.99 10.55 4.93
N HIS A 56 9.42 9.35 4.52
CA HIS A 56 10.02 9.17 3.19
C HIS A 56 8.96 9.32 2.09
N GLN A 57 9.37 9.84 0.94
CA GLN A 57 8.52 9.96 -0.24
C GLN A 57 8.27 8.58 -0.88
N GLY A 58 9.31 7.77 -0.98
CA GLY A 58 9.22 6.48 -1.66
C GLY A 58 10.51 5.67 -1.56
N ASN A 59 10.56 4.60 -2.36
CA ASN A 59 11.71 3.71 -2.48
C ASN A 59 11.98 3.45 -3.97
N ARG A 60 13.26 3.49 -4.35
CA ARG A 60 13.72 3.07 -5.68
C ARG A 60 14.13 1.61 -5.60
N PHE A 61 13.69 0.82 -6.56
CA PHE A 61 13.95 -0.60 -6.65
C PHE A 61 14.73 -0.90 -7.93
N THR A 62 15.65 -1.86 -7.81
CA THR A 62 16.21 -2.59 -8.93
C THR A 62 16.09 -4.06 -8.59
N LEU A 63 15.36 -4.80 -9.42
CA LEU A 63 15.08 -6.22 -9.24
C LEU A 63 15.67 -6.96 -10.42
N VAL A 64 16.27 -8.12 -10.17
CA VAL A 64 16.68 -9.07 -11.20
C VAL A 64 15.84 -10.32 -11.01
N ILE A 65 14.98 -10.61 -11.98
CA ILE A 65 14.19 -11.83 -12.00
C ILE A 65 14.97 -12.88 -12.79
N HIS A 66 15.18 -14.03 -12.15
CA HIS A 66 15.87 -15.18 -12.71
C HIS A 66 14.87 -16.20 -13.25
N GLY A 67 15.30 -17.06 -14.17
CA GLY A 67 14.48 -18.18 -14.66
C GLY A 67 13.25 -17.72 -15.45
N VAL A 68 13.33 -16.58 -16.12
CA VAL A 68 12.19 -16.06 -16.90
C VAL A 68 12.07 -16.87 -18.18
N THR A 69 10.94 -17.54 -18.35
CA THR A 69 10.64 -18.41 -19.49
C THR A 69 9.37 -17.97 -20.21
N GLY A 70 9.26 -18.30 -21.49
CA GLY A 70 8.12 -17.97 -22.33
C GLY A 70 8.34 -16.69 -23.14
N GLU A 71 7.59 -16.58 -24.24
CA GLU A 71 7.52 -15.36 -25.05
C GLU A 71 6.18 -14.68 -24.77
N ASP A 72 6.22 -13.38 -24.50
CA ASP A 72 5.03 -12.58 -24.24
C ASP A 72 5.06 -11.32 -25.09
N ALA A 73 4.39 -11.39 -26.24
CA ALA A 73 4.27 -10.25 -27.15
C ALA A 73 3.54 -9.04 -26.54
N GLY A 74 2.81 -9.22 -25.44
CA GLY A 74 2.11 -8.16 -24.71
C GLY A 74 2.94 -7.48 -23.61
N PHE A 75 4.15 -7.97 -23.32
CA PHE A 75 4.95 -7.47 -22.20
C PHE A 75 5.23 -5.96 -22.27
N ASP A 76 5.73 -5.48 -23.42
CA ASP A 76 6.07 -4.06 -23.60
C ASP A 76 4.83 -3.17 -23.52
N HIS A 77 3.69 -3.64 -24.04
CA HIS A 77 2.42 -2.93 -23.92
C HIS A 77 1.97 -2.82 -22.46
N ARG A 78 2.02 -3.92 -21.70
CA ARG A 78 1.70 -3.90 -20.26
C ARG A 78 2.66 -2.97 -19.50
N LEU A 79 3.94 -2.98 -19.81
CA LEU A 79 4.94 -2.08 -19.21
C LEU A 79 4.57 -0.61 -19.46
N ALA A 80 4.14 -0.27 -20.67
CA ALA A 80 3.68 1.08 -21.01
C ALA A 80 2.40 1.45 -20.25
N THR A 81 1.42 0.55 -20.17
CA THR A 81 0.20 0.75 -19.38
C THR A 81 0.50 1.00 -17.89
N LEU A 82 1.44 0.23 -17.32
CA LEU A 82 1.86 0.38 -15.94
C LEU A 82 2.58 1.70 -15.68
N ASN A 83 3.41 2.16 -16.63
CA ASN A 83 4.02 3.48 -16.56
C ASN A 83 2.99 4.62 -16.63
N GLN A 84 1.92 4.45 -17.42
CA GLN A 84 0.91 5.49 -17.59
C GLN A 84 -0.08 5.55 -16.42
N HIS A 85 -0.52 4.40 -15.92
CA HIS A 85 -1.63 4.31 -14.97
C HIS A 85 -1.24 3.75 -13.60
N GLY A 86 0.03 3.40 -13.39
CA GLY A 86 0.45 2.65 -12.21
C GLY A 86 -0.12 1.23 -12.20
N PHE A 87 -0.24 0.63 -11.03
CA PHE A 87 -0.77 -0.74 -10.84
C PHE A 87 -1.78 -0.80 -9.70
N PRO A 88 -2.68 -1.81 -9.65
CA PRO A 88 -3.59 -2.02 -8.54
C PRO A 88 -2.92 -1.94 -7.15
N ASN A 89 -3.40 -1.05 -6.29
CA ASN A 89 -2.74 -0.71 -5.02
C ASN A 89 -3.15 -1.60 -3.84
N TYR A 90 -3.29 -2.91 -4.08
CA TYR A 90 -3.69 -3.89 -3.08
C TYR A 90 -2.82 -3.82 -1.82
N PHE A 91 -3.44 -4.03 -0.66
CA PHE A 91 -2.70 -4.42 0.53
C PHE A 91 -2.24 -5.88 0.40
N ALA A 92 -0.94 -6.11 0.59
CA ALA A 92 -0.33 -7.43 0.49
C ALA A 92 -0.77 -8.39 1.62
N GLU A 93 -0.72 -9.69 1.35
CA GLU A 93 -1.09 -10.79 2.28
C GLU A 93 -0.42 -10.68 3.66
N GLN A 94 0.83 -10.19 3.72
CA GLN A 94 1.55 -9.99 4.98
C GLN A 94 0.80 -9.04 5.96
N ARG A 95 -0.06 -8.14 5.44
CA ARG A 95 -0.89 -7.22 6.25
C ARG A 95 -1.98 -7.97 7.04
N PHE A 96 -2.35 -9.16 6.58
CA PHE A 96 -3.36 -10.02 7.19
C PHE A 96 -2.75 -11.05 8.17
N GLY A 97 -1.43 -10.96 8.40
CA GLY A 97 -0.67 -11.79 9.33
C GLY A 97 -0.29 -13.15 8.73
N HIS A 98 0.81 -13.74 9.21
CA HIS A 98 1.18 -15.11 8.83
C HIS A 98 0.03 -16.08 9.19
N GLN A 99 -0.35 -16.95 8.24
CA GLN A 99 -1.42 -17.95 8.41
C GLN A 99 -2.79 -17.39 8.87
N GLY A 100 -3.14 -16.16 8.48
CA GLY A 100 -4.46 -15.57 8.79
C GLY A 100 -4.63 -15.11 10.24
N GLY A 101 -3.53 -14.96 10.99
CA GLY A 101 -3.56 -14.52 12.39
C GLY A 101 -4.34 -13.22 12.63
N ASN A 102 -4.28 -12.25 11.70
CA ASN A 102 -5.02 -10.99 11.87
C ASN A 102 -6.50 -11.12 11.50
N TYR A 103 -6.91 -12.09 10.68
CA TYR A 103 -8.34 -12.38 10.45
C TYR A 103 -9.00 -12.94 11.71
N ASN A 104 -8.31 -13.84 12.43
CA ASN A 104 -8.80 -14.33 13.72
C ASN A 104 -9.01 -13.19 14.72
N LEU A 105 -8.16 -12.15 14.68
CA LEU A 105 -8.34 -10.95 15.48
C LEU A 105 -9.60 -10.17 15.09
N LEU A 106 -9.93 -10.08 13.79
CA LEU A 106 -11.15 -9.42 13.34
C LEU A 106 -12.41 -10.07 13.91
N HIS A 107 -12.48 -11.41 13.89
CA HIS A 107 -13.59 -12.16 14.48
C HIS A 107 -13.65 -12.05 16.00
N LYS A 108 -12.49 -12.03 16.68
CA LYS A 108 -12.42 -11.81 18.12
C LYS A 108 -12.99 -10.45 18.51
N ILE A 109 -12.56 -9.39 17.83
CA ILE A 109 -13.08 -8.04 18.04
C ILE A 109 -14.58 -7.98 17.72
N ALA A 110 -15.01 -8.55 16.59
CA ALA A 110 -16.41 -8.55 16.17
C ALA A 110 -17.37 -9.17 17.20
N ALA A 111 -16.88 -10.08 18.05
CA ALA A 111 -17.66 -10.78 19.07
C ALA A 111 -17.66 -10.09 20.44
N ILE A 112 -16.89 -9.01 20.64
CA ILE A 112 -16.87 -8.26 21.90
C ILE A 112 -18.05 -7.27 21.87
N PRO A 113 -18.96 -7.31 22.85
CA PRO A 113 -20.08 -6.37 22.89
C PRO A 113 -19.63 -4.90 22.85
N ALA A 114 -20.42 -4.05 22.22
CA ALA A 114 -20.09 -2.64 21.99
C ALA A 114 -19.76 -1.89 23.30
N GLU A 115 -20.48 -2.18 24.39
CA GLU A 115 -20.27 -1.61 25.72
C GLU A 115 -18.90 -1.98 26.33
N GLN A 116 -18.28 -3.06 25.84
CA GLN A 116 -16.94 -3.50 26.26
C GLN A 116 -15.84 -3.03 25.30
N SER A 117 -16.13 -2.13 24.36
CA SER A 117 -15.14 -1.65 23.37
C SER A 117 -13.87 -1.05 24.01
N ALA A 118 -13.97 -0.48 25.22
CA ALA A 118 -12.83 0.06 25.97
C ALA A 118 -11.89 -1.03 26.54
N SER A 119 -12.34 -2.27 26.64
CA SER A 119 -11.53 -3.42 27.10
C SER A 119 -10.57 -3.94 26.03
N ILE A 120 -10.82 -3.61 24.76
CA ILE A 120 -9.97 -4.03 23.64
C ILE A 120 -8.65 -3.30 23.73
N SER A 121 -7.55 -4.07 23.75
CA SER A 121 -6.22 -3.51 23.90
C SER A 121 -5.89 -2.55 22.75
N ARG A 122 -5.07 -1.52 23.02
CA ARG A 122 -4.64 -0.57 21.98
C ARG A 122 -3.95 -1.26 20.80
N ALA A 123 -3.18 -2.31 21.08
CA ALA A 123 -2.49 -3.07 20.05
C ALA A 123 -3.48 -3.81 19.14
N ASP A 124 -4.44 -4.51 19.73
CA ASP A 124 -5.48 -5.24 19.01
C ASP A 124 -6.39 -4.31 18.21
N ARG A 125 -6.79 -3.19 18.81
CA ARG A 125 -7.53 -2.13 18.11
C ARG A 125 -6.78 -1.67 16.87
N ASN A 126 -5.49 -1.33 16.99
CA ASN A 126 -4.70 -0.83 15.86
C ASN A 126 -4.53 -1.87 14.76
N TRP A 127 -4.24 -3.12 15.12
CA TRP A 127 -4.10 -4.21 14.16
C TRP A 127 -5.43 -4.55 13.49
N GLY A 128 -6.50 -4.72 14.27
CA GLY A 128 -7.84 -4.98 13.75
C GLY A 128 -8.32 -3.88 12.80
N LEU A 129 -8.14 -2.60 13.15
CA LEU A 129 -8.47 -1.48 12.27
C LEU A 129 -7.65 -1.50 10.97
N SER A 130 -6.35 -1.77 11.05
CA SER A 130 -5.53 -1.85 9.85
C SER A 130 -5.94 -3.01 8.94
N THR A 131 -6.34 -4.15 9.50
CA THR A 131 -6.72 -5.33 8.72
C THR A 131 -8.12 -5.18 8.12
N LEU A 132 -9.11 -4.71 8.89
CA LEU A 132 -10.46 -4.46 8.38
C LEU A 132 -10.43 -3.46 7.21
N ARG A 133 -9.74 -2.32 7.38
CA ARG A 133 -9.63 -1.31 6.32
C ARG A 133 -8.93 -1.84 5.07
N ALA A 134 -7.90 -2.66 5.25
CA ALA A 134 -7.20 -3.28 4.14
C ALA A 134 -8.13 -4.23 3.36
N GLU A 135 -8.94 -5.01 4.06
CA GLU A 135 -9.88 -5.94 3.44
C GLU A 135 -10.97 -5.23 2.65
N LEU A 136 -11.59 -4.20 3.25
CA LEU A 136 -12.62 -3.40 2.60
C LEU A 136 -12.08 -2.69 1.35
N PHE A 137 -10.88 -2.10 1.47
CA PHE A 137 -10.22 -1.46 0.34
C PHE A 137 -9.94 -2.45 -0.79
N ASN A 138 -9.36 -3.62 -0.47
CA ASN A 138 -9.03 -4.64 -1.46
C ASN A 138 -10.28 -5.12 -2.21
N HIS A 139 -11.41 -5.32 -1.52
CA HIS A 139 -12.67 -5.69 -2.17
C HIS A 139 -13.23 -4.59 -3.09
N CYS A 140 -13.20 -3.33 -2.65
CA CYS A 140 -13.61 -2.21 -3.49
C CYS A 140 -12.72 -2.09 -4.74
N LEU A 141 -11.40 -2.26 -4.58
CA LEU A 141 -10.46 -2.26 -5.70
C LEU A 141 -10.73 -3.42 -6.67
N SER A 142 -10.94 -4.65 -6.16
CA SER A 142 -11.28 -5.80 -6.99
C SER A 142 -12.57 -5.58 -7.79
N GLN A 143 -13.61 -4.98 -7.18
CA GLN A 143 -14.85 -4.66 -7.89
C GLN A 143 -14.60 -3.64 -9.02
N ARG A 144 -13.82 -2.58 -8.76
CA ARG A 144 -13.45 -1.59 -9.77
C ARG A 144 -12.66 -2.21 -10.93
N LEU A 145 -11.71 -3.08 -10.65
CA LEU A 145 -10.92 -3.77 -11.67
C LEU A 145 -11.78 -4.72 -12.52
N ALA A 146 -12.67 -5.48 -11.89
CA ALA A 146 -13.60 -6.36 -12.60
C ALA A 146 -14.51 -5.58 -13.56
N GLN A 147 -14.87 -4.35 -13.20
CA GLN A 147 -15.66 -3.43 -14.01
C GLN A 147 -14.82 -2.56 -14.96
N ARG A 148 -13.48 -2.68 -14.93
CA ARG A 148 -12.51 -1.83 -15.65
C ARG A 148 -12.74 -0.33 -15.41
N SER A 149 -13.13 0.01 -14.19
CA SER A 149 -13.51 1.35 -13.77
C SER A 149 -12.54 1.96 -12.75
N ASP A 150 -11.37 1.35 -12.59
CA ASP A 150 -10.25 1.82 -11.75
C ASP A 150 -9.45 2.97 -12.39
N VAL A 151 -9.62 3.19 -13.70
CA VAL A 151 -9.01 4.29 -14.48
C VAL A 151 -10.03 5.24 -15.11
N LEU A 152 -11.32 5.03 -14.83
CA LEU A 152 -12.42 5.82 -15.36
C LEU A 152 -13.07 6.61 -14.22
N ALA A 153 -13.02 7.95 -14.30
CA ALA A 153 -13.72 8.79 -13.34
C ALA A 153 -15.23 8.55 -13.43
N GLN A 154 -15.87 8.48 -12.28
CA GLN A 154 -17.33 8.41 -12.16
C GLN A 154 -17.85 9.50 -11.23
N VAL A 155 -19.09 9.93 -11.45
CA VAL A 155 -19.76 10.87 -10.53
C VAL A 155 -19.88 10.21 -9.16
N GLY A 156 -19.46 10.93 -8.12
CA GLY A 156 -19.40 10.43 -6.75
C GLY A 156 -18.04 9.88 -6.33
N ASP A 157 -17.08 9.76 -7.25
CA ASP A 157 -15.70 9.42 -6.88
C ASP A 157 -15.08 10.46 -5.94
N LEU A 158 -14.22 10.00 -5.04
CA LEU A 158 -13.27 10.89 -4.36
C LEU A 158 -11.92 10.80 -5.06
N ALA A 159 -11.57 11.85 -5.80
CA ALA A 159 -10.28 11.98 -6.44
C ALA A 159 -9.29 12.70 -5.51
N GLN A 160 -8.01 12.35 -5.59
CA GLN A 160 -6.95 12.98 -4.82
C GLN A 160 -5.96 13.68 -5.76
N LEU A 161 -5.54 14.89 -5.41
CA LEU A 161 -4.49 15.62 -6.13
C LEU A 161 -3.14 14.92 -5.99
N ALA A 162 -2.42 14.75 -7.09
CA ALA A 162 -1.08 14.15 -7.07
C ALA A 162 -0.13 14.90 -6.12
N GLY A 163 0.72 14.15 -5.40
CA GLY A 163 1.69 14.71 -4.45
C GLY A 163 1.11 15.32 -3.17
N SER A 164 -0.20 15.23 -2.93
CA SER A 164 -0.84 15.73 -1.71
C SER A 164 -1.88 14.75 -1.16
N HIS A 165 -2.46 15.07 0.00
CA HIS A 165 -3.61 14.34 0.57
C HIS A 165 -4.95 15.07 0.32
N SER A 166 -4.94 16.16 -0.46
CA SER A 166 -6.15 16.94 -0.76
C SER A 166 -7.05 16.19 -1.72
N ARG A 167 -8.34 16.14 -1.39
CA ARG A 167 -9.36 15.35 -2.08
C ARG A 167 -10.53 16.23 -2.48
N PHE A 168 -11.23 15.84 -3.53
CA PHE A 168 -12.47 16.45 -3.96
C PHE A 168 -13.45 15.38 -4.47
N LEU A 169 -14.74 15.67 -4.36
CA LEU A 169 -15.82 14.81 -4.81
C LEU A 169 -16.12 15.11 -6.28
N VAL A 170 -15.97 14.14 -7.16
CA VAL A 170 -16.23 14.28 -8.60
C VAL A 170 -17.73 14.47 -8.82
N THR A 171 -18.15 15.70 -9.12
CA THR A 171 -19.53 16.00 -9.53
C THR A 171 -19.73 15.76 -11.03
N VAL A 172 -20.97 15.92 -11.51
CA VAL A 172 -21.29 15.84 -12.95
C VAL A 172 -20.49 16.87 -13.75
N GLU A 173 -20.34 18.08 -13.21
CA GLU A 173 -19.61 19.19 -13.83
C GLU A 173 -18.09 18.95 -13.85
N GLU A 174 -17.56 18.24 -12.85
CA GLU A 174 -16.13 17.95 -12.73
C GLU A 174 -15.69 16.70 -13.49
N LEU A 175 -16.62 15.85 -13.91
CA LEU A 175 -16.34 14.52 -14.46
C LEU A 175 -15.34 14.57 -15.64
N ALA A 176 -15.64 15.37 -16.66
CA ALA A 176 -14.81 15.47 -17.85
C ALA A 176 -13.40 15.98 -17.52
N ARG A 177 -13.31 17.04 -16.70
CA ARG A 177 -12.02 17.60 -16.25
C ARG A 177 -11.23 16.60 -15.42
N THR A 178 -11.90 15.83 -14.57
CA THR A 178 -11.27 14.80 -13.75
C THR A 178 -10.69 13.70 -14.64
N GLN A 179 -11.43 13.25 -15.65
CA GLN A 179 -10.93 12.23 -16.58
C GLN A 179 -9.67 12.68 -17.34
N THR A 180 -9.63 13.93 -17.81
CA THR A 180 -8.43 14.50 -18.45
C THR A 180 -7.24 14.48 -17.48
N ARG A 181 -7.45 14.98 -16.26
CA ARG A 181 -6.39 15.05 -15.24
C ARG A 181 -5.93 13.68 -14.74
N LEU A 182 -6.80 12.66 -14.76
CA LEU A 182 -6.39 11.27 -14.53
C LEU A 182 -5.42 10.78 -15.60
N GLY A 183 -5.70 11.10 -16.88
CA GLY A 183 -4.83 10.75 -18.00
C GLY A 183 -3.47 11.46 -17.96
N GLU A 184 -3.42 12.66 -17.38
CA GLU A 184 -2.20 13.45 -17.17
C GLU A 184 -1.42 13.07 -15.90
N GLY A 185 -2.01 12.25 -15.01
CA GLY A 185 -1.42 11.89 -13.73
C GLY A 185 -1.53 12.98 -12.64
N ASP A 186 -2.30 14.02 -12.90
CA ASP A 186 -2.53 15.18 -12.03
C ASP A 186 -3.42 14.87 -10.83
N VAL A 187 -4.30 13.88 -11.00
CA VAL A 187 -5.18 13.34 -9.96
C VAL A 187 -5.19 11.82 -10.03
N ALA A 188 -5.62 11.19 -8.95
CA ALA A 188 -5.80 9.75 -8.87
C ALA A 188 -7.12 9.40 -8.19
N LEU A 189 -7.79 8.34 -8.67
CA LEU A 189 -8.97 7.79 -8.02
C LEU A 189 -8.59 7.08 -6.72
N THR A 190 -9.52 7.08 -5.76
CA THR A 190 -9.28 6.50 -4.44
C THR A 190 -10.37 5.50 -4.05
N GLY A 191 -10.03 4.55 -3.17
CA GLY A 191 -10.94 3.64 -2.49
C GLY A 191 -10.97 3.90 -0.98
N PRO A 192 -11.94 3.30 -0.26
CA PRO A 192 -12.20 3.62 1.14
C PRO A 192 -11.19 2.94 2.07
N LEU A 193 -10.66 3.72 3.02
CA LEU A 193 -10.21 3.20 4.31
C LEU A 193 -11.33 3.49 5.32
N TRP A 194 -12.22 2.51 5.45
CA TRP A 194 -13.53 2.70 6.10
C TRP A 194 -13.42 3.21 7.54
N GLY A 195 -14.37 4.06 7.93
CA GLY A 195 -14.48 4.67 9.24
C GLY A 195 -15.88 4.55 9.82
N GLU A 196 -16.20 5.41 10.78
CA GLU A 196 -17.54 5.54 11.33
C GLU A 196 -18.47 6.30 10.39
N GLY A 197 -19.75 5.92 10.37
CA GLY A 197 -20.78 6.61 9.61
C GLY A 197 -20.89 6.18 8.15
N ALA A 198 -21.41 7.09 7.33
CA ALA A 198 -21.63 6.88 5.91
C ALA A 198 -20.37 7.18 5.09
N SER A 199 -20.21 6.50 3.95
CA SER A 199 -19.10 6.79 3.04
C SER A 199 -19.11 8.27 2.62
N PRO A 200 -17.94 8.93 2.60
CA PRO A 200 -17.81 10.28 2.06
C PRO A 200 -17.85 10.32 0.52
N ALA A 201 -17.82 9.18 -0.18
CA ALA A 201 -18.04 9.12 -1.62
C ALA A 201 -19.53 9.32 -1.94
N GLY A 202 -19.82 9.89 -3.11
CA GLY A 202 -21.18 10.21 -3.54
C GLY A 202 -21.84 9.11 -4.36
N GLY A 203 -23.16 9.21 -4.51
CA GLY A 203 -23.96 8.40 -5.43
C GLY A 203 -23.68 6.90 -5.34
N ASP A 204 -23.64 6.25 -6.50
CA ASP A 204 -23.43 4.80 -6.61
C ASP A 204 -22.06 4.36 -6.06
N ILE A 205 -21.05 5.23 -6.08
CA ILE A 205 -19.74 4.91 -5.50
C ILE A 205 -19.86 4.74 -3.98
N GLY A 206 -20.45 5.71 -3.29
CA GLY A 206 -20.68 5.63 -1.85
C GLY A 206 -21.57 4.46 -1.46
N LEU A 207 -22.62 4.17 -2.24
CA LEU A 207 -23.51 3.02 -2.03
C LEU A 207 -22.77 1.69 -2.17
N ASN A 208 -21.96 1.52 -3.22
CA ASN A 208 -21.17 0.31 -3.43
C ASN A 208 -20.15 0.09 -2.30
N GLU A 209 -19.46 1.15 -1.88
CA GLU A 209 -18.53 1.06 -0.74
C GLU A 209 -19.25 0.64 0.56
N ALA A 210 -20.47 1.16 0.80
CA ALA A 210 -21.28 0.79 1.96
C ALA A 210 -21.78 -0.66 1.89
N VAL A 211 -22.20 -1.14 0.72
CA VAL A 211 -22.60 -2.54 0.50
C VAL A 211 -21.44 -3.48 0.81
N ILE A 212 -20.24 -3.20 0.28
CA ILE A 212 -19.04 -3.99 0.55
C ILE A 212 -18.70 -3.96 2.05
N ALA A 213 -18.75 -2.79 2.68
CA ALA A 213 -18.49 -2.63 4.11
C ALA A 213 -19.43 -3.50 4.96
N HIS A 214 -20.73 -3.44 4.68
CA HIS A 214 -21.71 -4.26 5.39
C HIS A 214 -21.53 -5.75 5.15
N GLN A 215 -21.28 -6.18 3.91
CA GLN A 215 -21.09 -7.60 3.59
C GLN A 215 -19.88 -8.19 4.33
N ILE A 216 -18.74 -7.52 4.29
CA ILE A 216 -17.52 -7.99 4.94
C ILE A 216 -17.69 -7.99 6.46
N MET A 217 -18.22 -6.91 7.05
CA MET A 217 -18.43 -6.87 8.49
C MET A 217 -19.44 -7.93 8.96
N ALA A 218 -20.50 -8.20 8.19
CA ALA A 218 -21.48 -9.23 8.50
C ALA A 218 -20.84 -10.63 8.57
N GLN A 219 -19.91 -10.93 7.65
CA GLN A 219 -19.15 -12.20 7.67
C GLN A 219 -18.25 -12.34 8.89
N LEU A 220 -17.86 -11.24 9.55
CA LEU A 220 -17.06 -11.28 10.78
C LEU A 220 -17.89 -11.64 12.02
N GLY A 221 -19.22 -11.49 11.95
CA GLY A 221 -20.15 -11.91 12.99
C GLY A 221 -20.19 -13.44 13.17
N ARG A 222 -20.99 -13.90 14.13
CA ARG A 222 -21.27 -15.34 14.31
C ARG A 222 -22.71 -15.61 13.90
N GLU A 223 -23.06 -16.88 13.67
CA GLU A 223 -24.45 -17.28 13.47
C GLU A 223 -25.34 -16.67 14.57
N ASN A 224 -26.35 -15.90 14.14
CA ASN A 224 -27.31 -15.19 15.00
C ASN A 224 -26.74 -14.09 15.90
N THR A 225 -25.47 -13.70 15.76
CA THR A 225 -24.88 -12.56 16.49
C THR A 225 -24.30 -11.54 15.50
N PRO A 226 -24.91 -10.36 15.36
CA PRO A 226 -24.39 -9.33 14.48
C PRO A 226 -23.03 -8.86 14.98
N THR A 227 -22.17 -8.52 14.03
CA THR A 227 -20.88 -7.89 14.28
C THR A 227 -20.99 -6.59 15.07
N TYR A 228 -20.09 -6.35 16.02
CA TYR A 228 -19.98 -5.08 16.75
C TYR A 228 -19.01 -4.07 16.11
N TRP A 229 -18.48 -4.38 14.93
CA TRP A 229 -17.52 -3.50 14.23
C TRP A 229 -18.03 -2.08 13.97
N PRO A 230 -19.26 -1.85 13.49
CA PRO A 230 -19.79 -0.49 13.32
C PRO A 230 -19.78 0.32 14.63
N GLN A 231 -20.14 -0.31 15.75
CA GLN A 231 -20.16 0.32 17.07
C GLN A 231 -18.75 0.57 17.58
N HIS A 232 -17.81 -0.35 17.33
CA HIS A 232 -16.40 -0.13 17.66
C HIS A 232 -15.79 1.03 16.87
N LEU A 233 -16.06 1.11 15.56
CA LEU A 233 -15.60 2.23 14.74
C LEU A 233 -16.09 3.57 15.28
N ALA A 234 -17.36 3.64 15.69
CA ALA A 234 -17.96 4.84 16.30
C ALA A 234 -17.38 5.15 17.70
N ALA A 235 -17.30 4.15 18.59
CA ALA A 235 -16.74 4.31 19.93
C ALA A 235 -15.27 4.77 19.89
N TRP A 236 -14.54 4.33 18.87
CA TRP A 236 -13.15 4.68 18.64
C TRP A 236 -12.95 5.95 17.81
N ARG A 237 -14.03 6.58 17.32
CA ARG A 237 -14.04 7.79 16.48
C ARG A 237 -13.13 7.66 15.27
N VAL A 238 -13.31 6.56 14.55
CA VAL A 238 -12.43 6.20 13.45
C VAL A 238 -12.88 6.94 12.20
N GLU A 239 -12.23 8.05 11.88
CA GLU A 239 -12.56 8.85 10.68
C GLU A 239 -12.31 8.08 9.38
N HIS A 240 -13.16 8.24 8.38
CA HIS A 240 -12.89 7.74 7.03
C HIS A 240 -11.58 8.34 6.49
N ASP A 241 -10.82 7.50 5.79
CA ASP A 241 -9.65 7.93 5.03
C ASP A 241 -9.70 7.31 3.62
N ARG A 242 -8.77 7.67 2.74
CA ARG A 242 -8.73 7.17 1.36
C ARG A 242 -7.34 6.69 0.99
N ARG A 243 -7.32 5.67 0.13
CA ARG A 243 -6.10 5.16 -0.50
C ARG A 243 -6.27 5.18 -2.01
N LEU A 244 -5.23 5.55 -2.75
CA LEU A 244 -5.26 5.53 -4.21
C LEU A 244 -5.59 4.12 -4.71
N LEU A 245 -6.51 3.97 -5.67
CA LEU A 245 -6.87 2.67 -6.25
C LEU A 245 -5.68 2.05 -7.00
N ARG A 246 -4.93 2.88 -7.72
CA ARG A 246 -3.67 2.50 -8.36
C ARG A 246 -2.49 3.18 -7.69
N ALA A 247 -1.44 2.43 -7.44
CA ALA A 247 -0.20 2.91 -6.86
C ALA A 247 0.58 3.67 -7.94
N PRO A 248 0.99 4.92 -7.67
CA PRO A 248 1.87 5.66 -8.55
C PRO A 248 3.18 4.89 -8.76
N LEU A 249 3.60 4.88 -10.02
CA LEU A 249 4.80 4.22 -10.50
C LEU A 249 5.55 5.23 -11.36
N SER A 250 6.86 5.30 -11.18
CA SER A 250 7.70 6.17 -12.00
C SER A 250 9.00 5.46 -12.35
N ASP A 251 9.62 5.90 -13.44
CA ASP A 251 10.88 5.35 -13.93
C ASP A 251 10.85 3.83 -14.17
N LEU A 252 9.69 3.22 -14.52
CA LEU A 252 9.65 1.78 -14.79
C LEU A 252 10.36 1.47 -16.11
N GLN A 253 11.48 0.76 -15.99
CA GLN A 253 12.33 0.33 -17.10
C GLN A 253 12.60 -1.16 -16.98
N SER A 254 12.61 -1.84 -18.13
CA SER A 254 13.01 -3.24 -18.27
C SER A 254 14.31 -3.36 -19.07
N THR A 255 15.12 -4.35 -18.74
CA THR A 255 16.27 -4.75 -19.55
C THR A 255 16.42 -6.26 -19.49
N TRP A 256 16.45 -6.89 -20.65
CA TRP A 256 16.74 -8.32 -20.76
C TRP A 256 18.25 -8.54 -20.76
N LEU A 257 18.71 -9.47 -19.93
CA LEU A 257 20.10 -9.83 -19.76
C LEU A 257 20.29 -11.29 -20.15
N ASP A 258 21.13 -11.57 -21.14
CA ASP A 258 21.54 -12.93 -21.49
C ASP A 258 22.62 -13.40 -20.52
N VAL A 259 22.40 -14.57 -19.91
CA VAL A 259 23.33 -15.20 -18.97
C VAL A 259 23.58 -16.65 -19.37
N ALA A 260 24.65 -17.26 -18.84
CA ALA A 260 25.07 -18.61 -19.22
C ALA A 260 23.94 -19.66 -19.15
N ASP A 261 23.04 -19.52 -18.17
CA ASP A 261 21.95 -20.47 -17.90
C ASP A 261 20.56 -19.96 -18.32
N GLY A 262 20.48 -19.00 -19.26
CA GLY A 262 19.20 -18.51 -19.82
C GLY A 262 19.08 -16.99 -19.88
N ARG A 263 17.87 -16.47 -19.64
CA ARG A 263 17.60 -15.03 -19.62
C ARG A 263 17.19 -14.55 -18.24
N GLN A 264 17.60 -13.33 -17.91
CA GLN A 264 17.16 -12.60 -16.73
C GLN A 264 16.45 -11.32 -17.15
N LEU A 265 15.45 -10.93 -16.37
CA LEU A 265 14.76 -9.65 -16.55
C LEU A 265 15.17 -8.72 -15.42
N GLN A 266 15.88 -7.64 -15.75
CA GLN A 266 16.12 -6.55 -14.80
C GLN A 266 15.00 -5.52 -14.91
N LEU A 267 14.38 -5.19 -13.77
CA LEU A 267 13.41 -4.11 -13.64
C LEU A 267 13.98 -3.03 -12.73
N SER A 268 13.86 -1.77 -13.14
CA SER A 268 14.11 -0.61 -12.27
C SER A 268 12.89 0.27 -12.22
N PHE A 269 12.53 0.77 -11.03
CA PHE A 269 11.35 1.62 -10.85
C PHE A 269 11.38 2.33 -9.48
N THR A 270 10.54 3.36 -9.34
CA THR A 270 10.31 4.09 -8.09
C THR A 270 8.86 3.93 -7.66
N LEU A 271 8.65 3.61 -6.38
CA LEU A 271 7.32 3.55 -5.76
C LEU A 271 7.20 4.53 -4.61
N ASP A 272 6.04 5.15 -4.50
CA ASP A 272 5.68 5.97 -3.34
C ASP A 272 5.59 5.14 -2.04
N ALA A 273 5.69 5.83 -0.91
CA ALA A 273 5.61 5.20 0.39
C ALA A 273 4.27 4.45 0.57
N GLY A 274 4.35 3.19 0.99
CA GLY A 274 3.18 2.34 1.24
C GLY A 274 2.69 1.55 0.04
N ALA A 275 3.36 1.63 -1.11
CA ALA A 275 3.24 0.68 -2.20
C ALA A 275 4.30 -0.45 -2.07
N TYR A 276 4.06 -1.59 -2.73
CA TYR A 276 4.86 -2.80 -2.59
C TYR A 276 5.36 -3.26 -3.96
N ALA A 277 6.65 -3.55 -4.08
CA ALA A 277 7.25 -4.06 -5.32
C ALA A 277 6.63 -5.40 -5.76
N THR A 278 6.26 -6.24 -4.79
CA THR A 278 5.60 -7.53 -5.08
C THR A 278 4.24 -7.37 -5.75
N ALA A 279 3.50 -6.30 -5.47
CA ALA A 279 2.23 -6.02 -6.13
C ALA A 279 2.45 -5.62 -7.59
N LEU A 280 3.49 -4.82 -7.90
CA LEU A 280 3.88 -4.54 -9.28
C LEU A 280 4.32 -5.80 -10.03
N LEU A 281 5.12 -6.66 -9.40
CA LEU A 281 5.59 -7.90 -10.04
C LEU A 281 4.45 -8.84 -10.45
N ARG A 282 3.36 -8.90 -9.66
CA ARG A 282 2.17 -9.70 -9.98
C ARG A 282 1.48 -9.27 -11.28
N GLU A 283 1.66 -8.03 -11.71
CA GLU A 283 1.11 -7.52 -12.98
C GLU A 283 1.99 -7.86 -14.19
N LEU A 284 3.25 -8.26 -13.94
CA LEU A 284 4.24 -8.47 -14.98
C LEU A 284 4.58 -9.96 -15.20
N ILE A 285 4.54 -10.77 -14.13
CA ILE A 285 5.08 -12.12 -14.13
C ILE A 285 4.17 -13.04 -13.32
N ASP A 286 3.85 -14.19 -13.92
CA ASP A 286 3.23 -15.30 -13.21
C ASP A 286 4.30 -16.06 -12.41
N LEU A 287 4.14 -16.07 -11.09
CA LEU A 287 4.98 -16.89 -10.22
C LEU A 287 4.44 -18.32 -10.25
N SER A 288 5.11 -19.22 -10.96
CA SER A 288 4.90 -20.64 -10.77
C SER A 288 5.41 -21.03 -9.38
N PRO A 289 4.67 -21.85 -8.60
CA PRO A 289 5.20 -22.39 -7.37
C PRO A 289 6.45 -23.19 -7.70
N ASP A 290 7.53 -22.90 -6.97
CA ASP A 290 8.80 -23.61 -7.09
C ASP A 290 8.54 -25.11 -6.86
N SER A 291 8.79 -25.94 -7.87
CA SER A 291 8.62 -27.39 -7.77
C SER A 291 9.65 -28.04 -6.83
N GLY A 292 10.53 -27.24 -6.21
CA GLY A 292 11.51 -27.65 -5.23
C GLY A 292 11.24 -27.14 -3.82
N LYS A 293 10.30 -27.80 -3.10
CA LYS A 293 10.43 -28.23 -1.68
C LYS A 293 9.08 -28.72 -1.14
N ALA A 294 8.93 -30.03 -1.11
CA ALA A 294 8.12 -30.73 -0.09
C ALA A 294 8.91 -30.82 1.21
#